data_AF-A0A3B9XKB0-F1
#
_entry.id   AF-A0A3B9XKB0-F1
#
_cell.length_a   1.000
_cell.length_b   1.000
_cell.length_c   1.000
_cell.angle_alpha   90.00
_cell.angle_beta   90.00
_cell.angle_gamma   90.00
#
_symmetry.space_group_name_H-M   'P 1'
#
loop_
_entity.id
_entity.type
_entity.pdbx_description
1 polymer ?
#
loop_
_entity_poly.entity_id
_entity_poly.type
_entity_poly.pdbx_seq_one_letter_code
_entity_poly.pdbx_strand_id
1 'polypeptide(L)'
;MSQSDNFENVMPFEPNAEERAFLYQQVQELEPIASQFGSLTILVEESHPQNDPKDLSYQVTFVVAPENMDFRIKATGKNMYAACMAAKEESLLRLNQLINQVPDQALAAAREENPQIPPELLH
;
A
#
# COMPACT_ATOMS: atom_id res chain seq x y z
N MET A 1 13.00 32.64 -3.49
CA MET A 1 12.54 32.01 -2.24
C MET A 1 12.94 30.57 -2.32
N SER A 2 14.02 30.18 -1.65
CA SER A 2 14.51 28.80 -1.66
C SER A 2 13.56 27.98 -0.79
N GLN A 3 12.84 27.04 -1.39
CA GLN A 3 12.25 25.93 -0.63
C GLN A 3 13.44 25.12 -0.12
N SER A 4 13.83 25.36 1.12
CA SER A 4 14.62 24.40 1.85
C SER A 4 13.72 23.19 2.02
N ASP A 5 13.95 22.16 1.20
CA ASP A 5 13.58 20.81 1.56
C ASP A 5 14.19 20.57 2.95
N ASN A 6 13.39 20.75 3.99
CA ASN A 6 13.67 20.22 5.32
C ASN A 6 13.64 18.71 5.12
N PHE A 7 14.78 18.14 4.71
CA PHE A 7 15.05 16.73 4.92
C PHE A 7 15.03 16.55 6.42
N GLU A 8 13.84 16.26 6.93
CA GLU A 8 13.65 15.64 8.22
C GLU A 8 14.65 14.49 8.32
N ASN A 9 15.22 14.29 9.51
CA ASN A 9 16.21 13.25 9.73
C ASN A 9 15.47 11.91 9.74
N VAL A 10 15.10 11.44 8.55
CA VAL A 10 14.35 10.22 8.30
C VAL A 10 15.37 9.10 8.16
N MET A 11 15.32 8.15 9.10
CA MET A 11 16.22 7.02 9.14
C MET A 11 15.43 5.73 8.91
N PRO A 12 16.02 4.72 8.24
CA PRO A 12 15.43 3.40 8.17
C PRO A 12 15.19 2.87 9.59
N PHE A 13 13.97 2.42 9.87
CA PHE A 13 13.66 1.83 11.16
C PHE A 13 14.15 0.38 11.20
N GLU A 14 14.85 0.00 12.26
CA GLU A 14 15.27 -1.38 12.49
C GLU A 14 14.30 -2.09 13.46
N PRO A 15 13.29 -2.83 12.96
CA PRO A 15 12.31 -3.47 13.82
C PRO A 15 12.91 -4.61 14.62
N ASN A 16 12.52 -4.71 15.89
CA ASN A 16 12.82 -5.86 16.76
C ASN A 16 12.02 -7.13 16.33
N ALA A 17 12.18 -8.24 17.05
CA ALA A 17 11.54 -9.50 16.67
C ALA A 17 10.01 -9.45 16.67
N GLU A 18 9.40 -8.79 17.67
CA GLU A 18 7.95 -8.63 17.79
C GLU A 18 7.41 -7.68 16.73
N GLU A 19 8.09 -6.56 16.51
CA GLU A 19 7.73 -5.58 15.48
C GLU A 19 7.82 -6.19 14.08
N ARG A 20 8.86 -6.98 13.80
CA ARG A 20 8.97 -7.75 12.55
C ARG A 20 7.80 -8.71 12.38
N ALA A 21 7.46 -9.49 13.41
CA ALA A 21 6.35 -10.44 13.34
C ALA A 21 5.02 -9.71 13.04
N PHE A 22 4.79 -8.57 13.70
CA PHE A 22 3.63 -7.72 13.43
C PHE A 22 3.60 -7.24 11.97
N LEU A 23 4.70 -6.64 11.48
CA LEU A 23 4.80 -6.14 10.11
C LEU A 23 4.59 -7.27 9.08
N TYR A 24 5.18 -8.44 9.30
CA TYR A 24 4.97 -9.61 8.45
C TYR A 24 3.52 -10.05 8.41
N GLN A 25 2.83 -10.07 9.56
CA GLN A 25 1.42 -10.39 9.60
C GLN A 25 0.60 -9.38 8.77
N GLN A 26 0.90 -8.08 8.89
CA GLN A 26 0.17 -7.05 8.12
C GLN A 26 0.38 -7.20 6.60
N VAL A 27 1.60 -7.55 6.17
CA VAL A 27 1.91 -7.87 4.76
C VAL A 27 1.14 -9.10 4.31
N GLN A 28 1.15 -10.19 5.09
CA GLN A 28 0.43 -11.44 4.75
C GLN A 28 -1.07 -11.26 4.58
N GLU A 29 -1.68 -10.33 5.32
CA GLU A 29 -3.11 -10.01 5.18
C GLU A 29 -3.41 -9.23 3.89
N LEU A 30 -2.47 -8.44 3.38
CA LEU A 30 -2.59 -7.68 2.13
C LEU A 30 -2.18 -8.50 0.89
N GLU A 31 -1.27 -9.46 1.06
CA GLU A 31 -0.67 -10.27 -0.01
C GLU A 31 -1.70 -10.89 -0.98
N PRO A 32 -2.85 -11.47 -0.54
CA PRO A 32 -3.81 -12.09 -1.46
C PRO A 32 -4.45 -11.11 -2.45
N ILE A 33 -4.51 -9.84 -2.08
CA ILE A 33 -5.07 -8.77 -2.90
C ILE A 33 -3.96 -8.13 -3.73
N ALA A 34 -2.82 -7.82 -3.09
CA ALA A 34 -1.68 -7.18 -3.74
C ALA A 34 -1.02 -8.06 -4.82
N SER A 35 -0.99 -9.38 -4.62
CA SER A 35 -0.39 -10.35 -5.56
C SER A 35 -1.06 -10.38 -6.94
N GLN A 36 -2.29 -9.90 -7.08
CA GLN A 36 -2.94 -9.70 -8.38
C GLN A 36 -2.29 -8.58 -9.19
N PHE A 37 -1.61 -7.66 -8.51
CA PHE A 37 -0.93 -6.53 -9.10
C PHE A 37 0.59 -6.67 -9.07
N GLY A 38 1.21 -7.37 -8.12
CA GLY A 38 2.65 -7.56 -8.08
C GLY A 38 3.18 -7.97 -6.71
N SER A 39 4.48 -7.84 -6.49
CA SER A 39 5.07 -8.13 -5.18
C SER A 39 4.79 -7.00 -4.20
N LEU A 40 4.37 -7.34 -2.97
CA LEU A 40 4.17 -6.38 -1.90
C LEU A 40 5.45 -6.25 -1.06
N THR A 41 5.84 -5.02 -0.75
CA THR A 41 6.96 -4.70 0.14
C THR A 41 6.53 -3.63 1.13
N ILE A 42 7.05 -3.70 2.34
CA ILE A 42 6.83 -2.70 3.39
C ILE A 42 8.15 -2.00 3.71
N LEU A 43 8.10 -0.67 3.79
CA LEU A 43 9.20 0.16 4.26
C LEU A 43 8.75 0.90 5.51
N VAL A 44 9.61 0.93 6.52
CA VAL A 44 9.36 1.66 7.76
C VAL A 44 10.51 2.62 7.99
N GLU A 45 10.17 3.86 8.24
CA GLU A 45 11.08 4.96 8.45
C GLU A 45 10.72 5.66 9.75
N GLU A 46 11.72 6.10 10.50
CA GLU A 46 11.56 6.90 11.71
C GLU A 46 12.07 8.31 11.46
N SER A 47 11.29 9.31 11.85
CA SER A 47 11.67 10.73 11.77
C SER A 47 11.89 11.25 13.18
N HIS A 48 13.10 11.76 13.42
CA HIS A 48 13.49 12.43 14.65
C HIS A 48 13.52 13.94 14.40
N PRO A 49 12.47 14.70 14.76
CA PRO A 49 12.51 16.14 14.63
C PRO A 49 13.55 16.73 15.58
N GLN A 50 14.35 17.68 15.06
CA GLN A 50 15.50 18.27 15.76
C GLN A 50 15.14 19.00 17.08
N ASN A 51 13.86 19.28 17.33
CA ASN A 51 13.42 20.17 18.39
C ASN A 51 12.88 19.47 19.65
N ASP A 52 12.41 18.22 19.56
CA ASP A 52 11.98 17.44 20.73
C ASP A 52 12.12 15.93 20.46
N PRO A 53 12.92 15.17 21.23
CA PRO A 53 13.01 13.71 21.12
C PRO A 53 11.68 12.99 21.42
N LYS A 54 10.66 13.69 21.95
CA LYS A 54 9.30 13.16 22.13
C LYS A 54 8.43 13.23 20.88
N ASP A 55 8.82 14.00 19.88
CA ASP A 55 8.09 14.12 18.62
C ASP A 55 8.53 13.07 17.57
N LEU A 56 8.99 11.91 18.05
CA LEU A 56 9.28 10.76 17.19
C LEU A 56 8.03 10.39 16.38
N SER A 57 8.18 10.34 15.07
CA SER A 57 7.12 9.89 14.17
C SER A 57 7.63 8.78 13.28
N TYR A 58 6.71 7.90 12.91
CA TYR A 58 6.98 6.75 12.06
C TYR A 58 6.22 6.92 10.76
N GLN A 59 6.90 6.69 9.64
CA GLN A 59 6.29 6.57 8.33
C GLN A 59 6.34 5.09 7.93
N VAL A 60 5.18 4.55 7.55
CA VAL A 60 5.06 3.20 6.99
C VAL A 60 4.56 3.33 5.56
N THR A 61 5.30 2.71 4.64
CA THR A 61 4.96 2.67 3.21
C THR A 61 4.73 1.23 2.77
N PHE A 62 3.53 0.93 2.27
CA PHE A 62 3.29 -0.27 1.48
C PHE A 62 3.54 0.05 0.01
N VAL A 63 4.38 -0.76 -0.62
CA VAL A 63 4.72 -0.68 -2.04
C VAL A 63 4.24 -1.96 -2.71
N VAL A 64 3.35 -1.82 -3.69
CA VAL A 64 2.98 -2.92 -4.57
C VAL A 64 3.67 -2.66 -5.89
N ALA A 65 4.56 -3.56 -6.28
CA ALA A 65 5.40 -3.43 -7.47
C ALA A 65 5.03 -4.47 -8.54
N PRO A 66 4.15 -4.12 -9.49
CA PRO A 66 4.14 -4.64 -10.86
C PRO A 66 5.25 -4.03 -11.71
N GLU A 67 5.55 -4.67 -12.84
CA GLU A 67 6.35 -4.06 -13.94
C GLU A 67 5.74 -2.74 -14.47
N ASN A 68 4.43 -2.51 -14.26
CA ASN A 68 3.66 -1.47 -14.96
C ASN A 68 2.94 -0.45 -14.06
N MET A 69 3.06 -0.52 -12.73
CA MET A 69 2.32 0.34 -11.81
C MET A 69 3.16 0.66 -10.57
N ASP A 70 3.41 1.95 -10.32
CA ASP A 70 4.10 2.40 -9.11
C ASP A 70 3.05 2.71 -8.03
N PHE A 71 2.60 1.69 -7.31
CA PHE A 71 1.59 1.83 -6.27
C PHE A 71 2.26 1.92 -4.89
N ARG A 72 2.24 3.11 -4.30
CA ARG A 72 2.82 3.38 -2.97
C ARG A 72 1.82 4.08 -2.09
N ILE A 73 1.55 3.50 -0.92
CA ILE A 73 0.68 4.10 0.09
C ILE A 73 1.48 4.31 1.35
N LYS A 74 1.46 5.55 1.82
CA LYS A 74 2.21 6.01 2.98
C LYS A 74 1.25 6.49 4.04
N ALA A 75 1.53 6.14 5.29
CA ALA A 75 0.91 6.79 6.44
C ALA A 75 1.95 7.10 7.51
N THR A 76 1.67 8.16 8.28
CA THR A 76 2.51 8.62 9.37
C THR A 76 1.78 8.48 10.70
N GLY A 77 2.48 8.09 11.75
CA GLY A 77 1.90 7.93 13.09
C GLY A 77 2.90 8.18 14.21
N LYS A 78 2.39 8.38 15.44
CA LYS A 78 3.22 8.55 16.64
C LYS A 78 3.94 7.28 17.09
N ASN A 79 3.52 6.13 16.55
CA ASN A 79 4.21 4.86 16.71
C ASN A 79 4.06 4.05 15.41
N MET A 80 4.96 3.08 15.21
CA MET A 80 5.00 2.24 14.01
C MET A 80 3.69 1.47 13.80
N TYR A 81 3.08 0.94 14.86
CA TYR A 81 1.84 0.16 14.77
C TYR A 81 0.67 0.97 14.20
N ALA A 82 0.46 2.18 14.72
CA ALA A 82 -0.59 3.09 14.26
C ALA A 82 -0.35 3.53 12.81
N ALA A 83 0.91 3.85 12.46
CA ALA A 83 1.28 4.18 11.08
C ALA A 83 1.02 2.99 10.14
N CYS A 84 1.38 1.78 10.55
CA CYS A 84 1.19 0.57 9.76
C CYS A 84 -0.29 0.24 9.55
N MET A 85 -1.10 0.30 10.61
CA MET A 85 -2.55 0.06 10.51
C MET A 85 -3.22 1.07 9.56
N ALA A 86 -2.89 2.36 9.69
CA ALA A 86 -3.42 3.39 8.79
C ALA A 86 -2.99 3.16 7.33
N ALA A 87 -1.71 2.83 7.09
CA ALA A 87 -1.21 2.54 5.76
C ALA A 87 -1.88 1.29 5.15
N LYS A 88 -2.15 0.27 5.98
CA LYS A 88 -2.81 -0.97 5.57
C LYS A 88 -4.28 -0.73 5.20
N GLU A 89 -5.01 0.01 6.03
CA GLU A 89 -6.42 0.33 5.78
C GLU A 89 -6.59 1.09 4.45
N GLU A 90 -5.76 2.11 4.22
CA GLU A 90 -5.73 2.84 2.94
C GLU A 90 -5.31 1.91 1.78
N SER A 91 -4.35 1.01 2.01
CA SER A 91 -3.93 0.02 0.99
C SER A 91 -5.06 -0.92 0.60
N LEU A 92 -5.81 -1.45 1.56
CA LEU A 92 -6.99 -2.27 1.29
C LEU A 92 -8.04 -1.50 0.49
N LEU A 93 -8.32 -0.25 0.87
CA LEU A 93 -9.31 0.58 0.18
C LEU A 93 -8.91 0.79 -1.29
N ARG A 94 -7.66 1.19 -1.52
CA ARG A 94 -7.15 1.52 -2.85
C ARG A 94 -6.97 0.29 -3.74
N LEU A 95 -6.49 -0.82 -3.20
CA LEU A 95 -6.39 -2.08 -3.95
C LEU A 95 -7.77 -2.60 -4.35
N ASN A 96 -8.76 -2.55 -3.45
CA ASN A 96 -10.13 -2.92 -3.78
C ASN A 96 -10.74 -1.99 -4.84
N GLN A 97 -10.45 -0.69 -4.79
CA GLN A 97 -10.87 0.23 -5.85
C GLN A 97 -10.25 -0.13 -7.19
N LEU A 98 -8.96 -0.48 -7.23
CA LEU A 98 -8.29 -0.92 -8.45
C LEU A 98 -8.91 -2.19 -9.02
N ILE A 99 -9.19 -3.20 -8.18
CA ILE A 99 -9.87 -4.43 -8.60
C ILE A 99 -11.22 -4.10 -9.25
N ASN A 100 -12.02 -3.25 -8.63
CA ASN A 100 -13.33 -2.87 -9.14
C ASN A 100 -13.27 -1.91 -10.35
N GLN A 101 -12.12 -1.27 -10.59
CA GLN A 101 -11.89 -0.39 -11.74
C GLN A 101 -11.31 -1.11 -12.95
N VAL A 102 -10.74 -2.31 -12.79
CA VAL A 102 -10.45 -3.17 -13.94
C VAL A 102 -11.80 -3.62 -14.49
N PRO A 103 -12.25 -3.11 -15.65
CA PRO A 103 -13.49 -3.59 -16.23
C PRO A 103 -13.23 -5.03 -16.60
N ASP A 104 -13.88 -5.93 -15.87
CA ASP A 104 -14.03 -7.36 -16.10
C ASP A 104 -13.48 -7.77 -17.49
N GLN A 105 -12.15 -7.96 -17.59
CA GLN A 105 -11.51 -8.20 -18.89
C GLN A 105 -11.99 -9.55 -19.45
N ALA A 106 -12.50 -10.42 -18.58
CA ALA A 106 -13.23 -11.62 -18.96
C ALA A 106 -14.56 -11.29 -19.67
N LEU A 107 -15.28 -10.25 -19.26
CA LEU A 107 -16.51 -9.80 -19.91
C LEU A 107 -16.24 -9.04 -21.22
N ALA A 108 -15.12 -8.31 -21.30
CA ALA A 108 -14.67 -7.65 -22.53
C ALA A 108 -14.15 -8.66 -23.57
N ALA A 109 -13.37 -9.66 -23.15
CA ALA A 109 -12.90 -10.75 -24.01
C ALA A 109 -14.06 -11.65 -24.48
N ALA A 110 -15.02 -11.97 -23.60
CA ALA A 110 -16.24 -12.70 -23.99
C ALA A 110 -17.11 -11.91 -24.97
N ARG A 111 -17.12 -10.57 -24.90
CA ARG A 111 -17.79 -9.70 -25.87
C ARG A 111 -17.05 -9.59 -27.21
N GLU A 112 -15.72 -9.62 -27.21
CA GLU A 112 -14.93 -9.67 -28.46
C GLU A 112 -15.03 -11.03 -29.16
N GLU A 113 -15.08 -12.14 -28.42
CA GLU A 113 -15.26 -13.48 -28.99
C GLU A 113 -16.72 -13.77 -29.39
N ASN A 114 -17.72 -13.10 -28.80
CA ASN A 114 -19.13 -13.32 -29.12
C ASN A 114 -19.99 -12.04 -29.00
N PRO A 115 -20.00 -11.16 -30.02
CA PRO A 115 -20.72 -9.87 -29.98
C PRO A 115 -22.26 -9.98 -30.01
N GLN A 116 -22.84 -11.18 -29.95
CA GLN A 116 -24.28 -11.43 -30.07
C GLN A 116 -24.99 -11.84 -28.78
N ILE A 117 -24.31 -11.98 -27.63
CA ILE A 117 -24.98 -12.40 -26.39
C ILE A 117 -25.64 -11.18 -25.71
N PRO A 118 -26.97 -11.15 -25.55
CA PRO A 118 -27.66 -10.09 -24.82
C PRO A 118 -27.32 -10.14 -23.32
N PRO A 119 -27.25 -8.99 -22.63
CA PRO A 119 -26.85 -8.88 -21.23
C PRO A 119 -27.79 -9.63 -20.25
N GLU A 120 -29.00 -10.00 -20.70
CA GLU A 120 -30.02 -10.65 -19.86
C GLU A 120 -29.80 -12.16 -19.68
N LEU A 121 -28.85 -12.77 -20.39
CA LEU A 121 -28.58 -14.22 -20.34
C LEU A 121 -27.30 -14.59 -19.57
N LEU A 122 -26.65 -13.62 -18.92
CA LEU A 122 -25.48 -13.80 -18.08
C LEU A 122 -25.89 -13.76 -16.59
N HIS A 123 -26.69 -14.72 -16.16
CA HIS A 123 -27.07 -14.95 -14.76
C HIS A 123 -26.77 -16.38 -14.35
#